data_AF-A0A6I2L419-F1
#
_entry.id   AF-A0A6I2L419-F1
#
_cell.length_a   1.000
_cell.length_b   1.000
_cell.length_c   1.000
_cell.angle_alpha   90.00
_cell.angle_beta   90.00
_cell.angle_gamma   90.00
#
_symmetry.space_group_name_H-M   'P 1'
#
loop_
_entity.id
_entity.type
_entity.pdbx_description
1 polymer ?
#
loop_
_entity_poly.entity_id
_entity_poly.type
_entity_poly.pdbx_seq_one_letter_code
_entity_poly.pdbx_strand_id
1 'polypeptide(L)'
;MPSDSLQPESVPALTPAYRVERSSVHGNGVFAQRDIQPGERIIQYAGREIGWDEAQLRAERQGGPHNHTFFFSLSNGNVVDGGDEGNEARFINHSCEPNCEAIEEEDGTIFIYALHDISKDEELNYSYPLIYEGRHTPAIKKEFACRCGAVNCSGTMLAPKPRKRKPRPASPVDRVPVAATVQIPQPAAAG
;
A
#
# COMPACT_ATOMS: atom_id res chain seq x y z
N MET A 1 1.31 -41.89 -45.90
CA MET A 1 1.93 -40.73 -45.22
C MET A 1 1.00 -40.33 -44.09
N PRO A 2 1.26 -40.67 -42.83
CA PRO A 2 0.45 -40.18 -41.73
C PRO A 2 0.75 -38.69 -41.52
N SER A 3 -0.32 -37.92 -41.39
CA SER A 3 -0.29 -36.47 -41.15
C SER A 3 0.12 -36.24 -39.70
N ASP A 4 1.30 -35.65 -39.53
CA ASP A 4 1.85 -35.25 -38.23
C ASP A 4 0.99 -34.10 -37.68
N SER A 5 0.09 -34.47 -36.76
CA SER A 5 -0.81 -33.53 -36.10
C SER A 5 -0.05 -32.94 -34.92
N LEU A 6 0.61 -31.80 -35.16
CA LEU A 6 1.23 -31.00 -34.11
C LEU A 6 0.15 -30.62 -33.08
N GLN A 7 0.22 -31.23 -31.91
CA GLN A 7 -0.59 -30.82 -30.77
C GLN A 7 -0.03 -29.52 -30.20
N PRO A 8 -0.87 -28.57 -29.79
CA PRO A 8 -0.39 -27.35 -29.15
C PRO A 8 0.25 -27.69 -27.80
N GLU A 9 1.54 -27.42 -27.66
CA GLU A 9 2.26 -27.56 -26.40
C GLU A 9 1.63 -26.63 -25.36
N SER A 10 1.19 -27.22 -24.25
CA SER A 10 0.57 -26.49 -23.15
C SER A 10 1.55 -25.47 -22.59
N VAL A 11 1.22 -24.19 -22.65
CA VAL A 11 1.95 -23.14 -21.94
C VAL A 11 1.99 -23.53 -20.45
N PRO A 12 3.18 -23.72 -19.84
CA PRO A 12 3.24 -24.05 -18.43
C PRO A 12 2.55 -22.94 -17.64
N ALA A 13 1.63 -23.32 -16.74
CA ALA A 13 0.94 -22.37 -15.88
C ALA A 13 1.98 -21.51 -15.16
N LEU A 14 2.02 -20.21 -15.48
CA LEU A 14 2.90 -19.26 -14.83
C LEU A 14 2.71 -19.40 -13.32
N THR A 15 3.79 -19.72 -12.60
CA THR A 15 3.76 -19.73 -11.14
C THR A 15 3.21 -18.39 -10.67
N PRO A 16 2.23 -18.36 -9.75
CA PRO A 16 1.71 -17.09 -9.24
C PRO A 16 2.87 -16.24 -8.72
N ALA A 17 2.80 -14.92 -8.89
CA ALA A 17 3.87 -14.04 -8.42
C ALA A 17 3.99 -14.07 -6.89
N TYR A 18 2.88 -14.28 -6.18
CA TYR A 18 2.82 -14.17 -4.72
C TYR A 18 1.84 -15.17 -4.06
N ARG A 19 1.90 -15.25 -2.73
CA ARG A 19 0.95 -15.95 -1.85
C ARG A 19 0.67 -15.14 -0.59
N VAL A 20 -0.43 -15.45 0.10
CA VAL A 20 -0.78 -14.83 1.39
C VAL A 20 -0.52 -15.81 2.52
N GLU A 21 0.24 -15.40 3.53
CA GLU A 21 0.55 -16.20 4.73
C GLU A 21 0.54 -15.33 5.99
N ARG A 22 0.70 -15.95 7.17
CA ARG A 22 0.82 -15.20 8.43
C ARG A 22 2.16 -14.46 8.47
N SER A 23 2.11 -13.16 8.68
CA SER A 23 3.31 -12.34 8.77
C SER A 23 3.79 -12.19 10.21
N SER A 24 5.10 -12.07 10.38
CA SER A 24 5.72 -11.70 11.65
C SER A 24 5.54 -10.20 11.98
N VAL A 25 5.28 -9.36 10.97
CA VAL A 25 5.07 -7.92 11.11
C VAL A 25 3.68 -7.65 11.67
N HIS A 26 2.64 -8.08 10.96
CA HIS A 26 1.25 -7.91 11.36
C HIS A 26 0.31 -8.86 10.61
N GLY A 27 -0.65 -9.47 11.31
CA GLY A 27 -1.77 -10.18 10.68
C GLY A 27 -1.34 -11.20 9.62
N ASN A 28 -1.71 -10.91 8.37
CA ASN A 28 -1.24 -11.62 7.19
C ASN A 28 -0.26 -10.74 6.43
N GLY A 29 0.62 -11.36 5.65
CA GLY A 29 1.53 -10.72 4.71
C GLY A 29 1.39 -11.35 3.32
N VAL A 30 1.94 -10.67 2.33
CA VAL A 30 2.05 -11.18 0.96
C VAL A 30 3.51 -11.52 0.70
N PHE A 31 3.78 -12.72 0.20
CA PHE A 31 5.13 -13.25 0.00
C PHE A 31 5.35 -13.62 -1.45
N ALA A 32 6.53 -13.32 -1.99
CA ALA A 32 6.91 -13.68 -3.34
C ALA A 32 6.98 -15.21 -3.49
N GLN A 33 6.36 -15.77 -4.53
CA GLN A 33 6.42 -17.21 -4.85
C GLN A 33 7.54 -17.56 -5.84
N ARG A 34 8.12 -16.53 -6.45
CA ARG A 34 9.26 -16.58 -7.37
C ARG A 34 10.04 -15.28 -7.24
N ASP A 35 11.20 -15.20 -7.89
CA ASP A 35 11.92 -13.94 -8.01
C ASP A 35 11.09 -12.93 -8.84
N ILE A 36 11.05 -11.69 -8.39
CA ILE A 36 10.33 -10.57 -9.02
C ILE A 36 11.35 -9.51 -9.39
N GLN A 37 11.27 -9.02 -10.63
CA GLN A 37 12.24 -8.07 -11.16
C GLN A 37 11.85 -6.61 -10.83
N PRO A 38 12.82 -5.68 -10.76
CA PRO A 38 12.52 -4.27 -10.59
C PRO A 38 11.56 -3.74 -11.66
N GLY A 39 10.60 -2.92 -11.25
CA GLY A 39 9.57 -2.34 -12.12
C GLY A 39 8.46 -3.32 -12.53
N GLU A 40 8.50 -4.57 -12.09
CA GLU A 40 7.45 -5.54 -12.38
C GLU A 40 6.15 -5.18 -11.64
N ARG A 41 5.03 -5.19 -12.38
CA ARG A 41 3.69 -4.98 -11.82
C ARG A 41 3.20 -6.27 -11.16
N ILE A 42 3.03 -6.24 -9.85
CA ILE A 42 2.77 -7.45 -9.05
C ILE A 42 1.26 -7.70 -8.92
N ILE A 43 0.52 -6.71 -8.43
CA ILE A 43 -0.91 -6.83 -8.14
C ILE A 43 -1.59 -5.46 -8.20
N GLN A 44 -2.84 -5.42 -8.66
CA GLN A 44 -3.71 -4.25 -8.48
C GLN A 44 -4.14 -4.16 -7.01
N TYR A 45 -4.18 -2.96 -6.44
CA TYR A 45 -4.90 -2.74 -5.19
C TYR A 45 -6.40 -2.60 -5.49
N ALA A 46 -7.14 -3.71 -5.39
CA ALA A 46 -8.57 -3.72 -5.66
C ALA A 46 -9.36 -3.25 -4.44
N GLY A 47 -10.50 -2.64 -4.71
CA GLY A 47 -11.47 -2.20 -3.71
C GLY A 47 -12.50 -1.29 -4.34
N ARG A 48 -13.52 -0.94 -3.58
CA ARG A 48 -14.55 -0.01 -4.04
C ARG A 48 -14.06 1.43 -3.97
N GLU A 49 -14.16 2.15 -5.08
CA GLU A 49 -13.95 3.60 -5.09
C GLU A 49 -15.16 4.32 -4.48
N ILE A 50 -14.91 5.14 -3.46
CA ILE A 50 -15.89 5.92 -2.71
C ILE A 50 -15.41 7.36 -2.54
N GLY A 51 -16.35 8.28 -2.31
CA GLY A 51 -16.00 9.66 -1.96
C GLY A 51 -15.41 9.78 -0.56
N TRP A 52 -14.64 10.84 -0.31
CA TRP A 52 -14.01 11.12 0.99
C TRP A 52 -15.00 11.12 2.17
N ASP A 53 -16.16 11.76 2.00
CA ASP A 53 -17.18 11.85 3.05
C ASP A 53 -17.73 10.47 3.44
N GLU A 54 -17.88 9.56 2.46
CA GLU A 54 -18.30 8.18 2.73
C GLU A 54 -17.19 7.41 3.46
N ALA A 55 -15.92 7.57 3.06
CA ALA A 55 -14.79 6.95 3.74
C ALA A 55 -14.70 7.38 5.21
N GLN A 56 -14.93 8.67 5.49
CA GLN A 56 -15.00 9.19 6.86
C GLN A 56 -16.15 8.57 7.66
N LEU A 57 -17.36 8.53 7.10
CA LEU A 57 -18.51 7.92 7.76
C LEU A 57 -18.29 6.43 8.05
N ARG A 58 -17.60 5.70 7.15
CA ARG A 58 -17.22 4.30 7.36
C ARG A 58 -16.24 4.15 8.51
N ALA A 59 -15.19 4.98 8.56
CA ALA A 59 -14.21 4.96 9.65
C ALA A 59 -14.83 5.32 11.01
N GLU A 60 -15.75 6.28 11.04
CA GLU A 60 -16.51 6.67 12.24
C GLU A 60 -17.35 5.50 12.78
N ARG A 61 -18.07 4.79 11.91
CA ARG A 61 -18.87 3.62 12.30
C ARG A 61 -18.03 2.48 12.86
N GLN A 62 -16.78 2.35 12.42
CA GLN A 62 -15.86 1.33 12.92
C GLN A 62 -15.18 1.72 14.25
N GLY A 63 -15.34 2.98 14.70
CA GLY A 63 -14.91 3.43 16.02
C GLY A 63 -13.64 4.27 16.03
N GLY A 64 -13.27 4.90 14.90
CA GLY A 64 -12.15 5.83 14.84
C GLY A 64 -10.80 5.16 14.59
N PRO A 65 -9.73 5.95 14.47
CA PRO A 65 -8.67 5.70 13.51
C PRO A 65 -7.97 4.37 13.78
N HIS A 66 -8.16 3.44 12.86
CA HIS A 66 -7.59 2.11 12.97
C HIS A 66 -6.15 2.10 12.45
N ASN A 67 -5.29 1.33 13.10
CA ASN A 67 -3.96 1.00 12.59
C ASN A 67 -3.99 -0.01 11.42
N HIS A 68 -5.18 -0.27 10.87
CA HIS A 68 -5.46 -1.28 9.84
C HIS A 68 -6.51 -0.79 8.82
N THR A 69 -6.49 0.50 8.47
CA THR A 69 -7.38 1.01 7.41
C THR A 69 -6.88 0.60 6.02
N PHE A 70 -7.80 0.12 5.17
CA PHE A 70 -7.50 -0.28 3.79
C PHE A 70 -7.77 0.82 2.75
N PHE A 71 -7.75 2.09 3.20
CA PHE A 71 -8.10 3.25 2.38
C PHE A 71 -6.90 3.82 1.64
N PHE A 72 -7.02 3.91 0.32
CA PHE A 72 -6.05 4.60 -0.54
C PHE A 72 -6.66 5.84 -1.16
N SER A 73 -6.01 6.99 -1.01
CA SER A 73 -6.45 8.23 -1.66
C SER A 73 -5.98 8.31 -3.09
N LEU A 74 -6.90 8.67 -3.98
CA LEU A 74 -6.66 8.92 -5.40
C LEU A 74 -6.46 10.41 -5.66
N SER A 75 -5.80 10.73 -6.77
CA SER A 75 -5.54 12.10 -7.22
C SER A 75 -6.81 12.89 -7.53
N ASN A 76 -7.90 12.20 -7.88
CA ASN A 76 -9.21 12.78 -8.14
C ASN A 76 -9.98 13.17 -6.85
N GLY A 77 -9.43 12.87 -5.66
CA GLY A 77 -10.04 13.15 -4.36
C GLY A 77 -10.93 12.02 -3.80
N ASN A 78 -11.14 10.95 -4.56
CA ASN A 78 -11.82 9.74 -4.10
C ASN A 78 -10.85 8.84 -3.32
N VAL A 79 -11.42 7.78 -2.74
CA VAL A 79 -10.71 6.80 -1.94
C VAL A 79 -11.07 5.39 -2.41
N VAL A 80 -10.08 4.52 -2.58
CA VAL A 80 -10.29 3.08 -2.75
C VAL A 80 -10.37 2.43 -1.37
N ASP A 81 -11.49 1.79 -1.05
CA ASP A 81 -11.69 0.99 0.17
C ASP A 81 -11.38 -0.49 -0.11
N GLY A 82 -10.18 -0.96 0.25
CA GLY A 82 -9.80 -2.37 0.13
C GLY A 82 -10.49 -3.31 1.13
N GLY A 83 -11.28 -2.77 2.06
CA GLY A 83 -12.17 -3.53 2.94
C GLY A 83 -13.46 -3.99 2.25
N ASP A 84 -13.87 -3.28 1.19
CA ASP A 84 -15.08 -3.50 0.41
C ASP A 84 -14.68 -3.93 -1.01
N GLU A 85 -15.02 -5.15 -1.42
CA GLU A 85 -14.64 -5.72 -2.73
C GLU A 85 -13.13 -5.76 -3.01
N GLY A 86 -12.30 -5.79 -1.95
CA GLY A 86 -10.84 -5.83 -2.09
C GLY A 86 -10.24 -7.22 -2.36
N ASN A 87 -8.92 -7.25 -2.61
CA ASN A 87 -8.15 -8.45 -2.91
C ASN A 87 -6.97 -8.64 -1.93
N GLU A 88 -6.03 -9.52 -2.27
CA GLU A 88 -4.86 -9.87 -1.46
C GLU A 88 -3.92 -8.69 -1.21
N ALA A 89 -3.95 -7.63 -2.03
CA ALA A 89 -3.08 -6.45 -1.89
C ALA A 89 -3.26 -5.76 -0.53
N ARG A 90 -4.45 -5.86 0.07
CA ARG A 90 -4.75 -5.29 1.40
C ARG A 90 -3.94 -5.91 2.54
N PHE A 91 -3.29 -7.05 2.31
CA PHE A 91 -2.45 -7.73 3.28
C PHE A 91 -0.96 -7.38 3.13
N ILE A 92 -0.59 -6.54 2.15
CA ILE A 92 0.80 -6.09 2.01
C ILE A 92 1.12 -5.13 3.17
N ASN A 93 2.17 -5.44 3.92
CA ASN A 93 2.52 -4.72 5.14
C ASN A 93 3.40 -3.49 4.88
N HIS A 94 3.48 -2.63 5.89
CA HIS A 94 4.33 -1.43 5.86
C HIS A 94 5.78 -1.81 6.13
N SER A 95 6.68 -1.19 5.38
CA SER A 95 8.09 -1.09 5.75
C SER A 95 8.61 0.34 5.62
N CYS A 96 9.51 0.72 6.54
CA CYS A 96 10.28 1.96 6.43
C CYS A 96 11.41 1.85 5.39
N GLU A 97 11.82 0.63 5.03
CA GLU A 97 12.75 0.30 3.95
C GLU A 97 11.99 -0.64 2.99
N PRO A 98 11.13 -0.08 2.12
CA PRO A 98 10.20 -0.88 1.31
C PRO A 98 10.85 -1.55 0.11
N ASN A 99 10.32 -2.70 -0.31
CA ASN A 99 10.69 -3.36 -1.58
C ASN A 99 9.66 -3.16 -2.70
N CYS A 100 8.48 -2.60 -2.39
CA CYS A 100 7.46 -2.23 -3.35
C CYS A 100 7.02 -0.76 -3.23
N GLU A 101 6.38 -0.26 -4.29
CA GLU A 101 5.67 1.03 -4.30
C GLU A 101 4.26 0.89 -4.87
N ALA A 102 3.36 1.77 -4.43
CA ALA A 102 2.00 1.88 -4.94
C ALA A 102 1.90 3.08 -5.89
N ILE A 103 1.51 2.84 -7.13
CA ILE A 103 1.39 3.86 -8.18
C ILE A 103 -0.05 3.91 -8.65
N GLU A 104 -0.62 5.12 -8.69
CA GLU A 104 -1.87 5.41 -9.39
C GLU A 104 -1.57 5.56 -10.88
N GLU A 105 -2.08 4.64 -11.71
CA GLU A 105 -2.01 4.72 -13.18
C GLU A 105 -2.99 5.80 -13.71
N GLU A 106 -2.88 6.16 -15.00
CA GLU A 106 -3.65 7.24 -15.63
C GLU A 106 -5.18 7.03 -15.59
N ASP A 107 -5.62 5.78 -15.46
CA ASP A 107 -7.04 5.41 -15.36
C ASP A 107 -7.59 5.47 -13.93
N GLY A 108 -6.78 5.89 -12.96
CA GLY A 108 -7.14 5.98 -11.54
C GLY A 108 -7.04 4.66 -10.80
N THR A 109 -6.52 3.59 -11.43
CA THR A 109 -6.27 2.33 -10.74
C THR A 109 -4.92 2.33 -10.02
N ILE A 110 -4.87 1.69 -8.86
CA ILE A 110 -3.64 1.57 -8.08
C ILE A 110 -3.01 0.21 -8.34
N PHE A 111 -1.74 0.20 -8.69
CA PHE A 111 -0.93 -1.01 -8.84
C PHE A 111 0.28 -0.98 -7.93
N ILE A 112 0.68 -2.17 -7.49
CA ILE A 112 1.89 -2.38 -6.69
C ILE A 112 3.01 -2.85 -7.63
N TYR A 113 4.15 -2.16 -7.58
CA TYR A 113 5.35 -2.46 -8.37
C TYR A 113 6.53 -2.79 -7.47
N ALA A 114 7.42 -3.64 -7.95
CA ALA A 114 8.70 -3.89 -7.29
C ALA A 114 9.67 -2.71 -7.50
N LEU A 115 10.31 -2.23 -6.43
CA LEU A 115 11.33 -1.18 -6.49
C LEU A 115 12.72 -1.72 -6.87
N HIS A 116 13.00 -2.96 -6.48
CA HIS A 116 14.25 -3.67 -6.74
C HIS A 116 13.96 -5.17 -6.88
N ASP A 117 14.98 -5.99 -7.09
CA ASP A 117 14.83 -7.45 -7.10
C ASP A 117 14.26 -7.91 -5.76
N ILE A 118 13.23 -8.76 -5.81
CA ILE A 118 12.62 -9.39 -4.64
C ILE A 118 12.82 -10.90 -4.80
N SER A 119 13.45 -11.51 -3.80
CA SER A 119 13.73 -12.95 -3.86
C SER A 119 12.48 -13.76 -3.56
N LYS A 120 12.40 -14.98 -4.08
CA LYS A 120 11.40 -15.95 -3.63
C LYS A 120 11.37 -16.03 -2.08
N ASP A 121 10.16 -16.12 -1.53
CA ASP A 121 9.83 -16.19 -0.11
C ASP A 121 10.05 -14.89 0.69
N GLU A 122 10.47 -13.80 0.04
CA GLU A 122 10.53 -12.47 0.66
C GLU A 122 9.12 -11.87 0.80
N GLU A 123 8.86 -11.17 1.92
CA GLU A 123 7.60 -10.47 2.16
C GLU A 123 7.55 -9.18 1.35
N LEU A 124 6.51 -9.00 0.55
CA LEU A 124 6.22 -7.75 -0.14
C LEU A 124 5.78 -6.70 0.88
N ASN A 125 6.29 -5.49 0.72
CA ASN A 125 5.99 -4.39 1.62
C ASN A 125 6.17 -3.04 0.89
N TYR A 126 5.36 -2.05 1.24
CA TYR A 126 5.51 -0.68 0.73
C TYR A 126 5.37 0.35 1.85
N SER A 127 5.87 1.56 1.62
CA SER A 127 5.78 2.63 2.59
C SER A 127 4.45 3.36 2.48
N TYR A 128 3.52 3.04 3.39
CA TYR A 128 2.28 3.80 3.58
C TYR A 128 2.29 4.67 4.86
N PRO A 129 2.88 5.88 4.82
CA PRO A 129 2.90 6.76 5.98
C PRO A 129 1.48 7.28 6.27
N LEU A 130 0.98 6.96 7.46
CA LEU A 130 -0.38 7.26 7.87
C LEU A 130 -0.53 8.72 8.32
N ILE A 131 -1.41 9.47 7.65
CA ILE A 131 -1.69 10.86 8.02
C ILE A 131 -2.64 10.88 9.23
N TYR A 132 -2.18 11.48 10.33
CA TYR A 132 -2.96 11.67 11.55
C TYR A 132 -2.96 13.15 11.95
N GLU A 133 -4.14 13.77 11.98
CA GLU A 133 -4.27 15.20 12.24
C GLU A 133 -4.02 15.56 13.71
N GLY A 134 -4.42 14.68 14.63
CA GLY A 134 -4.26 14.88 16.06
C GLY A 134 -2.80 14.95 16.53
N ARG A 135 -2.58 15.23 17.82
CA ARG A 135 -1.23 15.30 18.37
C ARG A 135 -0.60 13.90 18.43
N HIS A 136 0.64 13.76 17.96
CA HIS A 136 1.39 12.49 18.06
C HIS A 136 1.89 12.30 19.50
N THR A 137 0.98 11.94 20.40
CA THR A 137 1.32 11.58 21.78
C THR A 137 2.02 10.22 21.81
N PRO A 138 2.75 9.88 22.89
CA PRO A 138 3.33 8.54 23.04
C PRO A 138 2.30 7.41 22.94
N ALA A 139 1.08 7.63 23.46
CA ALA A 139 -0.02 6.67 23.37
C ALA A 139 -0.44 6.42 21.92
N ILE A 140 -0.66 7.49 21.14
CA ILE A 140 -1.01 7.40 19.72
C ILE A 140 0.12 6.75 18.92
N LYS A 141 1.38 7.15 19.14
CA LYS A 141 2.52 6.50 18.47
C LYS A 141 2.62 5.00 18.78
N LYS A 142 2.21 4.59 19.98
CA LYS A 142 2.19 3.17 20.38
C LYS A 142 1.06 2.41 19.69
N GLU A 143 -0.09 3.05 19.47
CA GLU A 143 -1.21 2.49 18.71
C GLU A 143 -0.87 2.27 17.23
N PHE A 144 -0.14 3.22 16.63
CA PHE A 144 0.38 3.17 15.27
C PHE A 144 1.85 2.70 15.21
N ALA A 145 2.28 1.86 16.16
CA ALA A 145 3.67 1.41 16.23
C ALA A 145 4.07 0.64 14.96
N CYS A 146 5.19 1.01 14.37
CA CYS A 146 5.76 0.28 13.23
C CYS A 146 6.55 -0.93 13.74
N ARG A 147 6.33 -2.09 13.12
CA ARG A 147 6.97 -3.37 13.45
C ARG A 147 7.69 -4.02 12.27
N CYS A 148 8.05 -3.22 11.25
CA CYS A 148 8.64 -3.73 10.00
C CYS A 148 10.02 -4.38 10.16
N GLY A 149 10.73 -4.13 11.26
CA GLY A 149 12.07 -4.69 11.50
C GLY A 149 13.22 -4.01 10.76
N ALA A 150 12.94 -3.01 9.91
CA ALA A 150 13.97 -2.24 9.20
C ALA A 150 14.98 -1.58 10.15
N VAL A 151 16.25 -1.51 9.73
CA VAL A 151 17.34 -0.95 10.56
C VAL A 151 17.07 0.52 10.88
N ASN A 152 16.60 1.29 9.89
CA ASN A 152 16.25 2.70 10.04
C ASN A 152 14.74 2.93 10.30
N CYS A 153 14.06 1.99 10.96
CA CYS A 153 12.64 2.12 11.28
C CYS A 153 12.34 3.38 12.10
N SER A 154 11.31 4.12 11.70
CA SER A 154 10.84 5.34 12.40
C SER A 154 10.17 5.04 13.76
N GLY A 155 9.85 3.77 14.02
CA GLY A 155 9.10 3.29 15.19
C GLY A 155 7.59 3.54 15.14
N THR A 156 7.08 4.22 14.11
CA THR A 156 5.65 4.57 13.97
C THR A 156 5.26 4.65 12.50
N MET A 157 4.08 4.14 12.13
CA MET A 157 3.57 4.25 10.75
C MET A 157 3.09 5.67 10.43
N LEU A 158 2.91 6.53 11.45
CA LEU A 158 2.49 7.92 11.25
C LEU A 158 3.48 8.74 10.42
N ALA A 159 2.95 9.42 9.41
CA ALA A 159 3.67 10.40 8.61
C ALA A 159 4.27 11.49 9.52
N PRO A 160 5.54 11.91 9.32
CA PRO A 160 6.10 13.01 10.09
C PRO A 160 5.32 14.30 9.81
N LYS A 161 4.93 15.03 10.87
CA LYS A 161 4.28 16.34 10.69
C LYS A 161 5.26 17.29 9.98
N PRO A 162 4.79 18.06 8.97
CA PRO A 162 5.64 19.02 8.29
C PRO A 162 6.23 19.98 9.32
N ARG A 163 7.57 19.99 9.43
CA ARG A 163 8.27 21.00 10.24
C ARG A 163 8.00 22.33 9.55
N LYS A 164 7.56 23.37 10.28
CA LYS A 164 7.50 24.74 9.77
C LYS A 164 8.89 25.13 9.27
N ARG A 165 9.17 24.93 7.98
CA ARG A 165 10.39 25.39 7.32
C ARG A 165 10.15 26.86 6.93
N LYS A 166 11.12 27.72 7.22
CA LYS A 166 11.16 29.05 6.59
C LYS A 166 11.20 28.85 5.07
N PRO A 167 10.45 29.64 4.29
CA PRO A 167 10.35 29.43 2.85
C PRO A 167 11.74 29.57 2.20
N ARG A 168 12.11 28.60 1.37
CA ARG A 168 13.18 28.74 0.36
C ARG A 168 12.51 28.96 -0.99
N PRO A 169 13.09 29.78 -1.88
CA PRO A 169 12.55 29.99 -3.23
C PRO A 169 12.60 28.66 -4.01
N ALA A 170 11.52 28.40 -4.76
CA ALA A 170 11.32 27.16 -5.50
C ALA A 170 12.17 27.12 -6.79
N SER A 171 12.68 25.93 -7.11
CA SER A 171 13.24 25.58 -8.42
C SER A 171 12.25 24.63 -9.13
N PRO A 172 12.07 24.72 -10.46
CA PRO A 172 11.11 23.90 -11.18
C PRO A 172 11.78 22.65 -11.74
N VAL A 173 11.37 21.45 -11.32
CA VAL A 173 11.53 20.23 -12.11
C VAL A 173 10.58 19.11 -11.64
N ASP A 174 9.98 18.49 -12.65
CA ASP A 174 9.48 17.12 -12.79
C ASP A 174 8.13 16.71 -12.16
N ARG A 175 7.16 16.47 -13.06
CA ARG A 175 5.94 15.69 -12.80
C ARG A 175 6.33 14.22 -12.74
N VAL A 176 6.62 13.74 -11.53
CA VAL A 176 6.67 12.32 -11.18
C VAL A 176 5.22 11.85 -11.00
N PRO A 177 4.85 10.61 -11.39
CA PRO A 177 3.56 10.03 -11.02
C PRO A 177 3.38 10.14 -9.49
N VAL A 178 2.18 10.51 -9.06
CA VAL A 178 1.91 10.75 -7.63
C VAL A 178 1.86 9.40 -6.95
N ALA A 179 2.78 9.15 -6.02
CA ALA A 179 2.72 7.97 -5.16
C ALA A 179 1.38 7.97 -4.41
N ALA A 180 0.61 6.89 -4.56
CA ALA A 180 -0.68 6.77 -3.90
C ALA A 180 -0.47 6.80 -2.38
N THR A 181 -1.23 7.63 -1.67
CA THR A 181 -1.05 7.80 -0.22
C THR A 181 -2.20 7.12 0.52
N VAL A 182 -1.86 6.27 1.49
CA VAL A 182 -2.83 5.70 2.42
C VAL A 182 -3.22 6.78 3.44
N GLN A 183 -4.48 7.17 3.44
CA GLN A 183 -5.01 8.11 4.43
C GLN A 183 -5.83 7.36 5.47
N ILE A 184 -5.75 7.81 6.72
CA ILE A 184 -6.69 7.39 7.76
C ILE A 184 -7.81 8.43 7.79
N PRO A 185 -9.05 8.10 7.39
CA PRO A 185 -10.18 8.98 7.64
C PRO A 185 -10.34 9.09 9.16
N GLN A 186 -10.30 10.33 9.66
CA GLN A 186 -10.47 10.62 11.07
C GLN A 186 -11.95 10.85 11.36
N PRO A 187 -12.48 10.42 12.52
CA PRO A 187 -13.76 10.90 12.97
C PRO A 187 -13.71 12.42 13.12
N ALA A 188 -14.80 13.11 12.77
CA ALA A 188 -14.89 14.56 12.95
C ALA A 188 -14.50 14.93 14.39
N ALA A 189 -13.58 15.89 14.54
CA ALA A 189 -13.16 16.34 15.86
C ALA A 189 -14.40 16.79 16.65
N ALA A 190 -14.66 16.16 17.80
CA ALA A 190 -15.71 16.60 18.71
C ALA A 190 -15.40 18.05 19.15
N GLY A 191 -16.20 19.00 18.67
CA GLY A 191 -16.20 20.40 19.09
C GLY A 191 -16.82 20.59 20.46
#